data_AF-A0A1C5TTU8-F1
#
_entry.id   AF-A0A1C5TTU8-F1
#
_cell.length_a   1.000
_cell.length_b   1.000
_cell.length_c   1.000
_cell.angle_alpha   90.00
_cell.angle_beta   90.00
_cell.angle_gamma   90.00
#
_symmetry.space_group_name_H-M   'P 1'
#
loop_
_entity.id
_entity.type
_entity.pdbx_description
1 polymer ?
#
loop_
_entity_poly.entity_id
_entity_poly.type
_entity_poly.pdbx_seq_one_letter_code
_entity_poly.pdbx_strand_id
1 'polypeptide(L)'
;MGEIKKHQPPMTIDEQVENLKSIGLIVDDEAYAKKILNDISYFRLVKAYSLNLKTKNGCYNKQTTFKEIVDLYLFNANLRQIIFPEIEKVEINVRCRLANFFAEQYGVLGYLQAENFANENYHAEFLKDINEEIGRNSKAPFVRNFRENYEGGYLPIYALVEVFSFGTLSKFYKNMLNKDKKAIAKTFGVGYTYFESWLESISYVRNICAHYGRIYNAKLSKTPILYKEYTQAEIGNNRIYGVLLCLKHLLKNDTHWNLFVDNIELLFDKYECVQISTMGFPENWKELLQH
;
A
#
# COMPACT_ATOMS: atom_id res chain seq x y z
N MET A 1 25.35 -21.28 15.63
CA MET A 1 25.20 -19.83 15.35
C MET A 1 26.01 -19.53 14.10
N GLY A 2 25.40 -18.98 13.05
CA GLY A 2 26.15 -18.60 11.84
C GLY A 2 27.11 -17.46 12.13
N GLU A 3 28.26 -17.42 11.46
CA GLU A 3 29.22 -16.33 11.59
C GLU A 3 28.57 -14.97 11.34
N ILE A 4 28.86 -14.01 12.22
CA ILE A 4 28.41 -12.64 12.07
C ILE A 4 29.16 -12.03 10.88
N LYS A 5 28.42 -11.61 9.85
CA LYS A 5 29.01 -10.96 8.68
C LYS A 5 29.53 -9.58 9.06
N LYS A 6 30.76 -9.27 8.68
CA LYS A 6 31.34 -7.92 8.79
C LYS A 6 30.80 -7.01 7.68
N HIS A 7 30.71 -5.71 7.96
CA HIS A 7 30.36 -4.72 6.94
C HIS A 7 31.45 -4.65 5.87
N GLN A 8 31.03 -4.53 4.61
CA GLN A 8 31.93 -4.31 3.48
C GLN A 8 32.36 -2.83 3.44
N PRO A 9 33.57 -2.53 2.94
CA PRO A 9 33.99 -1.16 2.69
C PRO A 9 33.08 -0.48 1.65
N PRO A 10 33.03 0.86 1.60
CA PRO A 10 32.29 1.57 0.56
C PRO A 10 32.87 1.28 -0.82
N MET A 11 32.01 1.35 -1.85
CA MET A 11 32.39 1.23 -3.25
C MET A 11 32.06 2.52 -4.00
N THR A 12 33.00 2.99 -4.80
CA THR A 12 32.79 4.04 -5.81
C THR A 12 31.80 3.58 -6.88
N ILE A 13 31.28 4.52 -7.69
CA ILE A 13 30.33 4.20 -8.77
C ILE A 13 30.98 3.30 -9.83
N ASP A 14 32.24 3.53 -10.18
CA ASP A 14 33.00 2.67 -11.10
C ASP A 14 33.15 1.25 -10.53
N GLU A 15 33.53 1.12 -9.26
CA GLU A 15 33.64 -0.19 -8.60
C GLU A 15 32.28 -0.91 -8.52
N GLN A 16 31.17 -0.18 -8.35
CA GLN A 16 29.83 -0.77 -8.38
C GLN A 16 29.51 -1.37 -9.75
N VAL A 17 29.84 -0.68 -10.85
CA VAL A 17 29.64 -1.19 -12.21
C VAL A 17 30.51 -2.42 -12.46
N GLU A 18 31.79 -2.38 -12.11
CA GLU A 18 32.69 -3.52 -12.27
C GLU A 18 32.26 -4.73 -11.44
N ASN A 19 31.78 -4.50 -10.21
CA ASN A 19 31.22 -5.57 -9.40
C ASN A 19 29.96 -6.19 -10.02
N LEU A 20 29.10 -5.40 -10.68
CA LEU A 20 27.92 -5.94 -11.35
C LEU A 20 28.31 -6.83 -12.54
N LYS A 21 29.29 -6.40 -13.34
CA LYS A 21 29.84 -7.21 -14.43
C LYS A 21 30.50 -8.48 -13.93
N SER A 22 31.28 -8.40 -12.85
CA SER A 22 32.00 -9.57 -12.29
C SER A 22 31.06 -10.66 -11.79
N ILE A 23 29.85 -10.30 -11.35
CA ILE A 23 28.79 -11.25 -10.96
C ILE A 23 27.84 -11.60 -12.12
N GLY A 24 28.23 -11.29 -13.36
CA GLY A 24 27.58 -11.76 -14.59
C GLY A 24 26.44 -10.87 -15.11
N LEU A 25 26.29 -9.63 -14.63
CA LEU A 25 25.33 -8.70 -15.20
C LEU A 25 25.85 -8.11 -16.51
N ILE A 26 25.03 -8.10 -17.55
CA ILE A 26 25.36 -7.42 -18.81
C ILE A 26 25.14 -5.92 -18.64
N VAL A 27 26.20 -5.12 -18.82
CA VAL A 27 26.16 -3.66 -18.77
C VAL A 27 26.58 -3.13 -20.13
N ASP A 28 25.61 -2.95 -21.04
CA ASP A 28 25.88 -2.53 -22.42
C ASP A 28 26.34 -1.06 -22.50
N ASP A 29 25.79 -0.20 -21.65
CA ASP A 29 26.14 1.22 -21.53
C ASP A 29 26.57 1.54 -20.09
N GLU A 30 27.88 1.61 -19.88
CA GLU A 30 28.45 1.96 -18.59
C GLU A 30 28.14 3.39 -18.17
N ALA A 31 28.13 4.35 -19.10
CA ALA A 31 27.88 5.75 -18.77
C ALA A 31 26.46 5.91 -18.22
N TYR A 32 25.49 5.24 -18.87
CA TYR A 32 24.12 5.13 -18.38
C TYR A 32 24.06 4.45 -17.01
N ALA A 33 24.74 3.31 -16.83
CA ALA A 33 24.72 2.60 -15.55
C ALA A 33 25.28 3.44 -14.40
N LYS A 34 26.39 4.15 -14.62
CA LYS A 34 26.99 5.06 -13.64
C LYS A 34 26.04 6.20 -13.27
N LYS A 35 25.39 6.82 -14.26
CA LYS A 35 24.37 7.85 -14.03
C LYS A 35 23.24 7.32 -13.15
N ILE A 36 22.66 6.18 -13.52
CA ILE A 36 21.55 5.58 -12.77
C ILE A 36 21.95 5.19 -11.35
N LEU A 37 23.14 4.63 -11.13
CA LEU A 37 23.60 4.25 -9.78
C LEU A 37 23.87 5.47 -8.89
N ASN A 38 24.11 6.65 -9.49
CA ASN A 38 24.22 7.91 -8.79
C ASN A 38 22.85 8.53 -8.46
N ASP A 39 21.85 8.34 -9.32
CA ASP A 39 20.48 8.85 -9.13
C ASP A 39 19.62 7.91 -8.23
N ILE A 40 19.89 6.61 -8.29
CA ILE A 40 19.16 5.55 -7.59
C ILE A 40 20.17 4.63 -6.91
N SER A 41 20.18 4.65 -5.58
CA SER A 41 21.19 3.91 -4.82
C SER A 41 21.26 2.42 -5.20
N TYR A 42 22.49 1.89 -5.26
CA TYR A 42 22.78 0.49 -5.58
C TYR A 42 21.89 -0.47 -4.78
N PHE A 43 21.70 -0.22 -3.49
CA PHE A 43 20.87 -1.07 -2.64
C PHE A 43 19.40 -1.06 -3.09
N ARG A 44 18.84 0.11 -3.37
CA ARG A 44 17.44 0.25 -3.81
C ARG A 44 17.21 -0.40 -5.18
N LEU A 45 18.13 -0.20 -6.12
CA LEU A 45 17.99 -0.73 -7.48
C LEU A 45 18.36 -2.22 -7.53
N VAL A 46 19.61 -2.54 -7.23
CA VAL A 46 20.17 -3.87 -7.47
C VAL A 46 19.58 -4.89 -6.50
N LYS A 47 19.59 -4.63 -5.19
CA LYS A 47 19.13 -5.64 -4.22
C LYS A 47 17.63 -5.90 -4.31
N ALA A 48 16.84 -4.87 -4.60
CA ALA A 48 15.39 -5.03 -4.64
C ALA A 48 14.87 -5.61 -5.96
N TYR A 49 15.49 -5.31 -7.11
CA TYR A 49 14.94 -5.71 -8.42
C TYR A 49 15.68 -6.86 -9.08
N SER A 50 16.78 -7.34 -8.48
CA SER A 50 17.48 -8.55 -8.93
C SER A 50 16.89 -9.85 -8.36
N LEU A 51 15.74 -9.80 -7.68
CA LEU A 51 15.12 -11.01 -7.13
C LEU A 51 14.71 -11.94 -8.27
N ASN A 52 15.07 -13.22 -8.15
CA ASN A 52 14.86 -14.27 -9.15
C ASN A 52 15.64 -14.09 -10.47
N LEU A 53 16.46 -13.03 -10.61
CA LEU A 53 17.38 -12.86 -11.74
C LEU A 53 18.76 -13.48 -11.48
N LYS A 54 18.97 -13.98 -10.26
CA LYS A 54 20.23 -14.57 -9.79
C LYS A 54 20.08 -16.06 -9.53
N THR A 55 21.12 -16.80 -9.89
CA THR A 55 21.31 -18.20 -9.54
C THR A 55 21.55 -18.36 -8.04
N LYS A 56 21.50 -19.60 -7.52
CA LYS A 56 21.81 -19.91 -6.12
C LYS A 56 23.22 -19.48 -5.69
N ASN A 57 24.14 -19.33 -6.63
CA ASN A 57 25.51 -18.91 -6.39
C ASN A 57 25.66 -17.37 -6.30
N GLY A 58 24.57 -16.62 -6.48
CA GLY A 58 24.55 -15.15 -6.36
C GLY A 58 24.91 -14.40 -7.64
N CYS A 59 25.31 -15.09 -8.70
CA CYS A 59 25.55 -14.53 -10.03
C CYS A 59 24.25 -14.42 -10.84
N TYR A 60 24.16 -13.42 -11.71
CA TYR A 60 23.04 -13.26 -12.62
C TYR A 60 22.98 -14.38 -13.66
N ASN A 61 21.78 -14.60 -14.19
CA ASN A 61 21.61 -15.45 -15.38
C ASN A 61 22.34 -14.80 -16.57
N LYS A 62 22.87 -15.62 -17.49
CA LYS A 62 23.75 -15.17 -18.59
C LYS A 62 23.11 -14.17 -19.59
N GLN A 63 21.83 -13.83 -19.42
CA GLN A 63 21.07 -12.93 -20.31
C GLN A 63 20.51 -11.71 -19.57
N THR A 64 20.72 -11.56 -18.26
CA THR A 64 20.16 -10.43 -17.52
C THR A 64 20.98 -9.17 -17.77
N THR A 65 20.30 -8.09 -18.16
CA THR A 65 20.93 -6.79 -18.44
C THR A 65 20.70 -5.79 -17.31
N PHE A 66 21.57 -4.79 -17.19
CA PHE A 66 21.36 -3.68 -16.26
C PHE A 66 20.08 -2.91 -16.60
N LYS A 67 19.79 -2.73 -17.90
CA LYS A 67 18.56 -2.09 -18.36
C LYS A 67 17.30 -2.80 -17.86
N GLU A 68 17.29 -4.13 -17.87
CA GLU A 68 16.18 -4.94 -17.34
C GLU A 68 15.89 -4.63 -15.86
N ILE A 69 16.93 -4.48 -15.03
CA ILE A 69 16.78 -4.13 -13.61
C ILE A 69 16.18 -2.72 -13.46
N VAL A 70 16.60 -1.78 -14.30
CA VAL A 70 16.05 -0.42 -14.32
C VAL A 70 14.58 -0.43 -14.77
N ASP A 71 14.25 -1.20 -15.80
CA ASP A 71 12.89 -1.33 -16.31
C ASP A 71 11.94 -1.91 -15.24
N LEU A 72 12.36 -2.92 -14.48
CA LEU A 72 11.61 -3.44 -13.33
C LEU A 72 11.42 -2.39 -12.21
N TYR A 73 12.43 -1.55 -11.97
CA TYR A 73 12.33 -0.44 -11.02
C TYR A 73 11.30 0.59 -11.48
N LEU A 74 11.37 1.00 -12.74
CA LEU A 74 10.47 2.01 -13.33
C LEU A 74 9.04 1.49 -13.42
N PHE A 75 8.85 0.24 -13.85
CA PHE A 75 7.56 -0.44 -13.83
C PHE A 75 6.92 -0.36 -12.44
N ASN A 76 7.65 -0.78 -11.39
CA ASN A 76 7.12 -0.77 -10.04
C ASN A 76 6.83 0.66 -9.54
N ALA A 77 7.61 1.66 -9.97
CA ALA A 77 7.34 3.05 -9.66
C ALA A 77 6.04 3.55 -10.30
N ASN A 78 5.85 3.28 -11.59
CA ASN A 78 4.65 3.68 -12.33
C ASN A 78 3.42 2.92 -11.84
N LEU A 79 3.55 1.63 -11.50
CA LEU A 79 2.46 0.83 -10.92
C LEU A 79 1.97 1.44 -9.61
N ARG A 80 2.88 1.87 -8.72
CA ARG A 80 2.49 2.59 -7.48
C ARG A 80 1.72 3.87 -7.80
N GLN A 81 2.17 4.64 -8.79
CA GLN A 81 1.57 5.92 -9.16
C GLN A 81 0.14 5.75 -9.69
N ILE A 82 -0.18 4.67 -10.39
CA ILE A 82 -1.55 4.43 -10.86
C ILE A 82 -2.44 3.77 -9.80
N ILE A 83 -1.88 3.00 -8.86
CA ILE A 83 -2.66 2.39 -7.76
C ILE A 83 -3.03 3.42 -6.68
N PHE A 84 -2.14 4.37 -6.40
CA PHE A 84 -2.32 5.31 -5.29
C PHE A 84 -3.61 6.13 -5.36
N PRO A 85 -4.01 6.69 -6.52
CA PRO A 85 -5.27 7.43 -6.66
C PRO A 85 -6.52 6.56 -6.42
N GLU A 86 -6.51 5.29 -6.81
CA GLU A 86 -7.64 4.39 -6.56
C GLU A 86 -7.81 4.11 -5.06
N ILE A 87 -6.68 3.94 -4.37
CA ILE A 87 -6.67 3.80 -2.90
C ILE A 87 -7.18 5.08 -2.22
N GLU A 88 -6.78 6.25 -2.71
CA GLU A 88 -7.21 7.55 -2.18
C GLU A 88 -8.74 7.72 -2.22
N LYS A 89 -9.38 7.34 -3.34
CA LYS A 89 -10.84 7.35 -3.47
C LYS A 89 -11.52 6.52 -2.37
N VAL A 90 -11.00 5.32 -2.10
CA VAL A 90 -11.49 4.46 -1.01
C VAL A 90 -11.26 5.11 0.34
N GLU A 91 -10.05 5.61 0.60
CA GLU A 91 -9.67 6.24 1.87
C GLU A 91 -10.60 7.42 2.23
N ILE A 92 -10.85 8.32 1.27
CA ILE A 92 -11.73 9.48 1.43
C ILE A 92 -13.18 9.04 1.67
N ASN A 93 -13.69 8.08 0.90
CA ASN A 93 -15.05 7.58 1.05
C ASN A 93 -15.26 6.94 2.44
N VAL A 94 -14.30 6.12 2.88
CA VAL A 94 -14.34 5.49 4.21
C VAL A 94 -14.32 6.54 5.32
N ARG A 95 -13.46 7.56 5.25
CA ARG A 95 -13.46 8.68 6.22
C ARG A 95 -14.84 9.30 6.34
N CYS A 96 -15.44 9.66 5.21
CA CYS A 96 -16.74 10.30 5.16
C CYS A 96 -17.84 9.43 5.76
N ARG A 97 -17.97 8.17 5.30
CA ARG A 97 -19.00 7.24 5.77
C ARG A 97 -18.86 6.94 7.25
N LEU A 98 -17.64 6.74 7.72
CA LEU A 98 -17.35 6.45 9.12
C LEU A 98 -17.64 7.65 10.01
N ALA A 99 -17.16 8.86 9.65
CA ALA A 99 -17.40 10.06 10.44
C ALA A 99 -18.88 10.40 10.54
N ASN A 100 -19.62 10.34 9.43
CA ASN A 100 -21.06 10.61 9.40
C ASN A 100 -21.82 9.62 10.30
N PHE A 101 -21.57 8.32 10.12
CA PHE A 101 -22.21 7.29 10.94
C PHE A 101 -21.88 7.49 12.43
N PHE A 102 -20.61 7.68 12.77
CA PHE A 102 -20.17 7.76 14.15
C PHE A 102 -20.71 9.01 14.85
N ALA A 103 -20.71 10.16 14.16
CA ALA A 103 -21.27 11.41 14.66
C ALA A 103 -22.77 11.31 14.92
N GLU A 104 -23.51 10.66 14.01
CA GLU A 104 -24.96 10.47 14.15
C GLU A 104 -25.32 9.52 15.31
N GLN A 105 -24.55 8.44 15.48
CA GLN A 105 -24.84 7.44 16.52
C GLN A 105 -24.41 7.87 17.92
N TYR A 106 -23.24 8.50 18.06
CA TYR A 106 -22.59 8.72 19.36
C TYR A 106 -22.30 10.20 19.65
N GLY A 107 -22.72 11.10 18.76
CA GLY A 107 -22.38 12.52 18.81
C GLY A 107 -20.97 12.81 18.27
N VAL A 108 -20.71 14.09 17.99
CA VAL A 108 -19.47 14.53 17.33
C VAL A 108 -18.21 14.28 18.15
N LEU A 109 -18.32 14.14 19.48
CA LEU A 109 -17.22 13.79 20.39
C LEU A 109 -17.34 12.37 20.97
N GLY A 110 -18.25 11.54 20.45
CA GLY A 110 -18.49 10.19 20.96
C GLY A 110 -17.26 9.28 20.91
N TYR A 111 -16.24 9.64 20.12
CA TYR A 111 -14.99 8.88 20.02
C TYR A 111 -14.15 8.96 21.30
N LEU A 112 -14.45 9.88 22.21
CA LEU A 112 -13.80 10.00 23.52
C LEU A 112 -14.34 8.98 24.54
N GLN A 113 -15.50 8.38 24.28
CA GLN A 113 -16.20 7.45 25.17
C GLN A 113 -15.83 6.00 24.84
N ALA A 114 -15.18 5.31 25.77
CA ALA A 114 -14.67 3.95 25.57
C ALA A 114 -15.80 2.91 25.35
N GLU A 115 -16.97 3.15 25.93
CA GLU A 115 -18.17 2.30 25.82
C GLU A 115 -18.70 2.19 24.38
N ASN A 116 -18.34 3.12 23.49
CA ASN A 116 -18.70 3.11 22.07
C ASN A 116 -17.77 2.21 21.23
N PHE A 117 -16.81 1.53 21.87
CA PHE A 117 -15.83 0.65 21.22
C PHE A 117 -15.85 -0.75 21.82
N ALA A 118 -15.33 -1.71 21.05
CA ALA A 118 -15.29 -3.12 21.46
C ALA A 118 -14.18 -3.43 22.47
N ASN A 119 -13.09 -2.66 22.48
CA ASN A 119 -11.96 -2.85 23.38
C ASN A 119 -11.46 -1.52 23.93
N GLU A 120 -11.58 -1.35 25.24
CA GLU A 120 -11.20 -0.14 25.99
C GLU A 120 -9.69 0.13 25.95
N ASN A 121 -8.85 -0.90 26.10
CA ASN A 121 -7.38 -0.72 26.03
C ASN A 121 -6.97 -0.20 24.65
N TYR A 122 -7.57 -0.75 23.59
CA TYR A 122 -7.28 -0.32 22.23
C TYR A 122 -7.84 1.08 21.93
N HIS A 123 -8.94 1.46 22.57
CA HIS A 123 -9.45 2.83 22.53
C HIS A 123 -8.50 3.81 23.23
N ALA A 124 -7.96 3.46 24.40
CA ALA A 124 -6.98 4.27 25.10
C ALA A 124 -5.68 4.47 24.27
N GLU A 125 -5.19 3.41 23.61
CA GLU A 125 -4.07 3.51 22.66
C GLU A 125 -4.41 4.42 21.48
N PHE A 126 -5.61 4.29 20.90
CA PHE A 126 -6.08 5.17 19.84
C PHE A 126 -6.13 6.63 20.27
N LEU A 127 -6.62 6.93 21.48
CA LEU A 127 -6.64 8.30 22.01
C LEU A 127 -5.24 8.86 22.21
N LYS A 128 -4.26 8.03 22.59
CA LYS A 128 -2.86 8.47 22.65
C LYS A 128 -2.33 8.80 21.26
N ASP A 129 -2.47 7.87 20.31
CA ASP A 129 -2.00 8.03 18.93
C ASP A 129 -2.61 9.28 18.29
N ILE A 130 -3.92 9.52 18.48
CA ILE A 130 -4.58 10.66 17.84
C ILE A 130 -4.20 12.00 18.46
N ASN A 131 -3.93 12.05 19.77
CA ASN A 131 -3.44 13.26 20.41
C ASN A 131 -2.04 13.64 19.90
N GLU A 132 -1.19 12.66 19.63
CA GLU A 132 0.10 12.91 18.97
C GLU A 132 -0.07 13.47 17.56
N GLU A 133 -0.98 12.90 16.75
CA GLU A 133 -1.26 13.39 15.39
C GLU A 133 -1.88 14.80 15.38
N ILE A 134 -2.81 15.10 16.30
CA ILE A 134 -3.36 16.45 16.49
C ILE A 134 -2.23 17.43 16.86
N GLY A 135 -1.29 17.00 17.71
CA GLY A 135 -0.10 17.78 18.07
C GLY A 135 0.76 18.11 16.85
N ARG A 136 1.06 17.11 16.00
CA ARG A 136 1.81 17.29 14.75
C ARG A 136 1.10 18.22 13.75
N ASN A 137 -0.24 18.18 13.73
CA ASN A 137 -1.08 19.01 12.87
C ASN A 137 -1.57 20.31 13.54
N SER A 138 -0.98 20.71 14.67
CA SER A 138 -1.44 21.86 15.47
C SER A 138 -1.48 23.20 14.72
N LYS A 139 -0.68 23.35 13.66
CA LYS A 139 -0.63 24.55 12.82
C LYS A 139 -1.67 24.54 11.69
N ALA A 140 -2.33 23.42 11.43
CA ALA A 140 -3.38 23.36 10.42
C ALA A 140 -4.55 24.28 10.82
N PRO A 141 -5.08 25.12 9.91
CA PRO A 141 -6.07 26.13 10.27
C PRO A 141 -7.29 25.58 11.02
N PHE A 142 -7.84 24.45 10.59
CA PHE A 142 -9.00 23.84 11.24
C PHE A 142 -8.67 23.28 12.63
N VAL A 143 -7.51 22.64 12.80
CA VAL A 143 -7.05 22.11 14.09
C VAL A 143 -6.86 23.24 15.08
N ARG A 144 -6.19 24.31 14.66
CA ARG A 144 -5.97 25.50 15.48
C ARG A 144 -7.30 26.15 15.88
N ASN A 145 -8.22 26.32 14.92
CA ASN A 145 -9.54 26.89 15.17
C ASN A 145 -10.32 26.11 16.23
N PHE A 146 -10.39 24.78 16.13
CA PHE A 146 -11.09 23.96 17.14
C PHE A 146 -10.41 24.04 18.51
N ARG A 147 -9.07 24.03 18.57
CA ARG A 147 -8.34 24.09 19.84
C ARG A 147 -8.46 25.44 20.56
N GLU A 148 -8.47 26.55 19.82
CA GLU A 148 -8.46 27.90 20.39
C GLU A 148 -9.87 28.45 20.65
N ASN A 149 -10.87 28.06 19.84
CA ASN A 149 -12.18 28.72 19.81
C ASN A 149 -13.36 27.87 20.30
N TYR A 150 -13.14 26.60 20.68
CA TYR A 150 -14.21 25.68 21.11
C TYR A 150 -13.95 25.12 22.50
N GLU A 151 -15.02 24.89 23.25
CA GLU A 151 -14.96 24.32 24.60
C GLU A 151 -14.28 22.95 24.59
N GLY A 152 -13.34 22.74 25.53
CA GLY A 152 -12.51 21.53 25.62
C GLY A 152 -11.44 21.40 24.52
N GLY A 153 -11.47 22.24 23.47
CA GLY A 153 -10.48 22.23 22.39
C GLY A 153 -10.44 20.94 21.56
N TYR A 154 -11.46 20.10 21.67
CA TYR A 154 -11.54 18.80 20.98
C TYR A 154 -11.99 18.97 19.53
N LEU A 155 -11.46 18.11 18.65
CA LEU A 155 -11.90 18.07 17.27
C LEU A 155 -13.14 17.17 17.16
N PRO A 156 -14.24 17.65 16.56
CA PRO A 156 -15.37 16.78 16.23
C PRO A 156 -14.93 15.70 15.24
N ILE A 157 -15.55 14.51 15.28
CA ILE A 157 -15.13 13.34 14.49
C ILE A 157 -15.04 13.61 12.99
N TYR A 158 -15.93 14.45 12.44
CA TYR A 158 -15.90 14.85 11.02
C TYR A 158 -14.65 15.64 10.64
N ALA A 159 -14.03 16.36 11.58
CA ALA A 159 -12.76 17.04 11.39
C ALA A 159 -11.58 16.16 11.82
N LEU A 160 -11.77 15.31 12.82
CA LEU A 160 -10.76 14.39 13.33
C LEU A 160 -10.32 13.37 12.27
N VAL A 161 -11.24 12.85 11.46
CA VAL A 161 -10.87 11.87 10.42
C VAL A 161 -9.90 12.44 9.37
N GLU A 162 -9.84 13.78 9.20
CA GLU A 162 -8.90 14.44 8.29
C GLU A 162 -7.45 14.42 8.82
N VAL A 163 -7.25 14.24 10.12
CA VAL A 163 -5.90 14.04 10.69
C VAL A 163 -5.51 12.55 10.74
N PHE A 164 -6.42 11.62 10.43
CA PHE A 164 -6.11 10.19 10.43
C PHE A 164 -5.16 9.83 9.29
N SER A 165 -4.16 8.99 9.58
CA SER A 165 -3.59 8.15 8.52
C SER A 165 -4.61 7.06 8.11
N PHE A 166 -4.48 6.47 6.93
CA PHE A 166 -5.35 5.33 6.57
C PHE A 166 -5.19 4.17 7.58
N GLY A 167 -3.99 3.97 8.11
CA GLY A 167 -3.76 2.96 9.14
C GLY A 167 -4.59 3.24 10.39
N THR A 168 -4.60 4.49 10.86
CA THR A 168 -5.42 4.94 11.99
C THR A 168 -6.91 4.72 11.72
N LEU A 169 -7.39 5.05 10.52
CA LEU A 169 -8.78 4.84 10.11
C LEU A 169 -9.17 3.35 10.10
N SER A 170 -8.29 2.48 9.59
CA SER A 170 -8.47 1.02 9.60
C SER A 170 -8.53 0.46 11.02
N LYS A 171 -7.62 0.92 11.91
CA LYS A 171 -7.61 0.57 13.33
C LYS A 171 -8.87 1.04 14.06
N PHE A 172 -9.31 2.27 13.80
CA PHE A 172 -10.55 2.83 14.36
C PHE A 172 -11.73 1.95 13.98
N TYR A 173 -11.91 1.70 12.67
CA TYR A 173 -12.98 0.85 12.17
C TYR A 173 -12.95 -0.54 12.82
N LYS A 174 -11.77 -1.15 12.95
CA LYS A 174 -11.58 -2.47 13.60
C LYS A 174 -12.09 -2.50 15.05
N ASN A 175 -11.87 -1.42 15.81
CA ASN A 175 -12.29 -1.31 17.21
C ASN A 175 -13.76 -0.92 17.40
N MET A 176 -14.47 -0.52 16.35
CA MET A 176 -15.90 -0.20 16.46
C MET A 176 -16.71 -1.44 16.85
N LEU A 177 -17.87 -1.21 17.48
CA LEU A 177 -18.81 -2.30 17.80
C LEU A 177 -19.23 -3.02 16.51
N ASN A 178 -19.44 -4.34 16.61
CA ASN A 178 -19.77 -5.16 15.44
C ASN A 178 -21.05 -4.69 14.72
N LYS A 179 -22.04 -4.14 15.45
CA LYS A 179 -23.25 -3.57 14.86
C LYS A 179 -22.94 -2.37 13.95
N ASP A 180 -21.98 -1.54 14.34
CA ASP A 180 -21.58 -0.33 13.64
C ASP A 180 -20.73 -0.66 12.41
N LYS A 181 -19.79 -1.59 12.58
CA LYS A 181 -19.01 -2.17 11.47
C LYS A 181 -19.93 -2.71 10.38
N LYS A 182 -20.96 -3.48 10.76
CA LYS A 182 -21.97 -4.01 9.83
C LYS A 182 -22.72 -2.89 9.10
N ALA A 183 -23.14 -1.84 9.80
CA ALA A 183 -23.88 -0.73 9.21
C ALA A 183 -23.03 -0.01 8.14
N ILE A 184 -21.77 0.31 8.46
CA ILE A 184 -20.86 0.98 7.52
C ILE A 184 -20.52 0.07 6.34
N ALA A 185 -20.10 -1.17 6.57
CA ALA A 185 -19.71 -2.09 5.50
C ALA A 185 -20.85 -2.37 4.50
N LYS A 186 -22.10 -2.40 4.99
CA LYS A 186 -23.29 -2.53 4.14
C LYS A 186 -23.41 -1.40 3.12
N THR A 187 -22.94 -0.19 3.41
CA THR A 187 -22.94 0.93 2.46
C THR A 187 -22.01 0.71 1.26
N PHE A 188 -20.99 -0.14 1.42
CA PHE A 188 -20.11 -0.60 0.34
C PHE A 188 -20.64 -1.88 -0.34
N GLY A 189 -21.70 -2.50 0.20
CA GLY A 189 -22.20 -3.80 -0.26
C GLY A 189 -21.30 -4.97 0.13
N VAL A 190 -20.50 -4.83 1.18
CA VAL A 190 -19.49 -5.81 1.60
C VAL A 190 -19.79 -6.29 3.02
N GLY A 191 -19.50 -7.57 3.31
CA GLY A 191 -19.59 -8.10 4.68
C GLY A 191 -18.51 -7.48 5.59
N TYR A 192 -18.85 -7.13 6.82
CA TYR A 192 -17.96 -6.35 7.69
C TYR A 192 -16.60 -7.01 7.97
N THR A 193 -16.51 -8.35 7.98
CA THR A 193 -15.26 -9.10 8.14
C THR A 193 -14.34 -8.95 6.93
N TYR A 194 -14.91 -9.02 5.72
CA TYR A 194 -14.19 -8.73 4.47
C TYR A 194 -13.71 -7.29 4.48
N PHE A 195 -14.63 -6.35 4.72
CA PHE A 195 -14.32 -4.93 4.73
C PHE A 195 -13.21 -4.57 5.74
N GLU A 196 -13.27 -5.11 6.97
CA GLU A 196 -12.21 -4.94 7.97
C GLU A 196 -10.84 -5.41 7.44
N SER A 197 -10.77 -6.61 6.87
CA SER A 197 -9.53 -7.16 6.30
C SER A 197 -9.04 -6.37 5.09
N TRP A 198 -9.95 -5.82 4.29
CA TRP A 198 -9.63 -5.04 3.10
C TRP A 198 -9.05 -3.68 3.48
N LEU A 199 -9.63 -2.98 4.46
CA LEU A 199 -9.09 -1.73 4.96
C LEU A 199 -7.67 -1.91 5.52
N GLU A 200 -7.40 -2.99 6.27
CA GLU A 200 -6.06 -3.26 6.78
C GLU A 200 -5.05 -3.52 5.64
N SER A 201 -5.43 -4.35 4.66
CA SER A 201 -4.55 -4.69 3.54
C SER A 201 -4.32 -3.51 2.58
N ILE A 202 -5.38 -2.77 2.23
CA ILE A 202 -5.30 -1.58 1.39
C ILE A 202 -4.47 -0.49 2.07
N SER A 203 -4.67 -0.25 3.37
CA SER A 203 -3.83 0.69 4.12
C SER A 203 -2.36 0.29 4.12
N TYR A 204 -2.06 -1.01 4.22
CA TYR A 204 -0.69 -1.51 4.13
C TYR A 204 -0.08 -1.26 2.74
N VAL A 205 -0.81 -1.55 1.66
CA VAL A 205 -0.37 -1.24 0.29
C VAL A 205 -0.20 0.26 0.07
N ARG A 206 -1.11 1.09 0.60
CA ARG A 206 -0.99 2.55 0.58
C ARG A 206 0.32 3.03 1.19
N ASN A 207 0.71 2.45 2.32
CA ASN A 207 1.98 2.78 2.97
C ASN A 207 3.19 2.32 2.17
N ILE A 208 3.14 1.14 1.54
CA ILE A 208 4.17 0.72 0.57
C ILE A 208 4.28 1.76 -0.55
N CYS A 209 3.15 2.24 -1.05
CA CYS A 209 3.13 3.24 -2.11
C CYS A 209 3.77 4.57 -1.68
N ALA A 210 3.31 5.12 -0.55
CA ALA A 210 3.76 6.40 0.00
C ALA A 210 5.25 6.41 0.39
N HIS A 211 5.80 5.26 0.80
CA HIS A 211 7.22 5.12 1.17
C HIS A 211 8.10 4.60 0.03
N TYR A 212 7.62 4.65 -1.22
CA TYR A 212 8.37 4.22 -2.41
C TYR A 212 8.87 2.77 -2.32
N GLY A 213 8.09 1.90 -1.69
CA GLY A 213 8.40 0.49 -1.49
C GLY A 213 8.23 -0.35 -2.76
N ARG A 214 8.58 -1.63 -2.67
CA ARG A 214 8.44 -2.57 -3.78
C ARG A 214 7.12 -3.34 -3.67
N ILE A 215 6.31 -3.28 -4.72
CA ILE A 215 5.10 -4.08 -4.92
C ILE A 215 5.41 -5.24 -5.88
N TYR A 216 6.20 -4.98 -6.92
CA TYR A 216 6.67 -6.01 -7.85
C TYR A 216 7.31 -7.19 -7.11
N ASN A 217 6.80 -8.39 -7.37
CA ASN A 217 7.23 -9.65 -6.74
C ASN A 217 7.30 -9.58 -5.19
N ALA A 218 6.55 -8.70 -4.53
CA ALA A 218 6.50 -8.59 -3.08
C ALA A 218 5.41 -9.50 -2.49
N LYS A 219 5.71 -10.17 -1.36
CA LYS A 219 4.69 -10.87 -0.57
C LYS A 219 4.18 -9.89 0.47
N LEU A 220 2.87 -9.67 0.51
CA LEU A 220 2.23 -8.78 1.46
C LEU A 220 2.10 -9.47 2.82
N SER A 221 2.47 -8.77 3.89
CA SER A 221 2.30 -9.27 5.27
C SER A 221 0.89 -9.06 5.82
N LYS A 222 0.15 -8.11 5.25
CA LYS A 222 -1.26 -7.84 5.53
C LYS A 222 -2.10 -8.22 4.33
N THR A 223 -2.83 -9.32 4.43
CA THR A 223 -3.56 -9.92 3.32
C THR A 223 -5.06 -9.76 3.51
N PRO A 224 -5.82 -9.45 2.43
CA PRO A 224 -7.27 -9.38 2.51
C PRO A 224 -7.87 -10.79 2.54
N ILE A 225 -9.07 -10.92 3.11
CA ILE A 225 -9.90 -12.10 2.91
C ILE A 225 -10.53 -11.98 1.53
N LEU A 226 -10.34 -12.96 0.65
CA LEU A 226 -10.96 -12.99 -0.67
C LEU A 226 -12.30 -13.72 -0.64
N TYR A 227 -13.20 -13.38 -1.56
CA TYR A 227 -14.41 -14.17 -1.80
C TYR A 227 -14.05 -15.58 -2.27
N LYS A 228 -14.96 -16.53 -1.99
CA LYS A 228 -14.73 -17.96 -2.25
C LYS A 228 -14.43 -18.24 -3.72
N GLU A 229 -15.13 -17.57 -4.64
CA GLU A 229 -14.92 -17.68 -6.08
C GLU A 229 -13.46 -17.43 -6.49
N TYR A 230 -12.79 -16.43 -5.90
CA TYR A 230 -11.39 -16.13 -6.19
C TYR A 230 -10.47 -17.22 -5.64
N THR A 231 -10.72 -17.70 -4.43
CA THR A 231 -9.92 -18.80 -3.85
C THR A 231 -10.10 -20.12 -4.60
N GLN A 232 -11.28 -20.36 -5.17
CA GLN A 232 -11.59 -21.52 -6.00
C GLN A 232 -10.91 -21.43 -7.38
N ALA A 233 -10.72 -20.22 -7.90
CA ALA A 233 -9.91 -19.93 -9.07
C ALA A 233 -8.40 -19.88 -8.77
N GLU A 234 -7.97 -20.41 -7.62
CA GLU A 234 -6.56 -20.47 -7.16
C GLU A 234 -5.88 -19.10 -7.02
N ILE A 235 -6.65 -18.02 -6.89
CA ILE A 235 -6.11 -16.68 -6.71
C ILE A 235 -5.63 -16.50 -5.26
N GLY A 236 -4.33 -16.26 -5.11
CA GLY A 236 -3.70 -15.97 -3.82
C GLY A 236 -4.01 -14.56 -3.31
N ASN A 237 -4.07 -14.41 -1.99
CA ASN A 237 -4.31 -13.12 -1.32
C ASN A 237 -3.05 -12.41 -0.82
N ASN A 238 -1.87 -13.00 -0.99
CA ASN A 238 -0.61 -12.49 -0.45
C ASN A 238 0.19 -11.65 -1.46
N ARG A 239 -0.40 -11.30 -2.59
CA ARG A 239 0.19 -10.44 -3.63
C ARG A 239 -0.76 -9.29 -3.98
N ILE A 240 -0.26 -8.30 -4.72
CA ILE A 240 -1.00 -7.09 -5.05
C ILE A 240 -2.32 -7.36 -5.77
N TYR A 241 -2.38 -8.40 -6.60
CA TYR A 241 -3.60 -8.72 -7.34
C TYR A 241 -4.81 -8.97 -6.43
N GLY A 242 -4.62 -9.66 -5.30
CA GLY A 242 -5.69 -9.86 -4.32
C GLY A 242 -6.23 -8.54 -3.74
N VAL A 243 -5.38 -7.52 -3.60
CA VAL A 243 -5.78 -6.18 -3.14
C VAL A 243 -6.51 -5.42 -4.25
N LEU A 244 -6.10 -5.57 -5.51
CA LEU A 244 -6.80 -4.98 -6.66
C LEU A 244 -8.23 -5.52 -6.80
N LEU A 245 -8.46 -6.80 -6.53
CA LEU A 245 -9.80 -7.39 -6.49
C LEU A 245 -10.67 -6.76 -5.38
N CYS A 246 -10.07 -6.40 -4.25
CA CYS A 246 -10.78 -5.72 -3.16
C CYS A 246 -11.13 -4.28 -3.57
N LEU A 247 -10.18 -3.57 -4.20
CA LEU A 247 -10.43 -2.23 -4.74
C LEU A 247 -11.54 -2.24 -5.79
N LYS A 248 -11.57 -3.23 -6.70
CA LYS A 248 -12.67 -3.43 -7.65
C LYS A 248 -14.02 -3.42 -6.95
N HIS A 249 -14.18 -4.24 -5.91
CA HIS A 249 -15.44 -4.35 -5.19
C HIS A 249 -15.84 -3.05 -4.47
N LEU A 250 -14.87 -2.31 -3.94
CA LEU A 250 -15.13 -1.02 -3.26
C LEU A 250 -15.39 0.13 -4.24
N LEU A 251 -14.87 0.05 -5.46
CA LEU A 251 -14.99 1.04 -6.52
C LEU A 251 -15.92 0.57 -7.65
N LYS A 252 -16.91 -0.28 -7.32
CA LYS A 252 -17.87 -0.84 -8.28
C LYS A 252 -18.68 0.19 -9.08
N ASN A 253 -18.84 1.39 -8.54
CA ASN A 253 -19.58 2.48 -9.17
C ASN A 253 -18.66 3.54 -9.79
N ASP A 254 -17.34 3.33 -9.80
CA ASP A 254 -16.40 4.26 -10.42
C ASP A 254 -16.35 4.00 -11.93
N THR A 255 -16.82 4.99 -12.69
CA THR A 255 -16.85 4.94 -14.16
C THR A 255 -15.45 4.91 -14.78
N HIS A 256 -14.40 5.25 -14.04
CA HIS A 256 -13.01 5.24 -14.50
C HIS A 256 -12.25 3.95 -14.12
N TRP A 257 -12.89 3.01 -13.42
CA TRP A 257 -12.22 1.78 -12.99
C TRP A 257 -11.66 0.97 -14.17
N ASN A 258 -12.44 0.80 -15.25
CA ASN A 258 -11.98 0.07 -16.42
C ASN A 258 -10.80 0.80 -17.12
N LEU A 259 -10.75 2.14 -17.09
CA LEU A 259 -9.60 2.91 -17.56
C LEU A 259 -8.35 2.66 -16.71
N PHE A 260 -8.50 2.53 -15.38
CA PHE A 260 -7.40 2.12 -14.51
C PHE A 260 -6.89 0.71 -14.86
N VAL A 261 -7.79 -0.23 -15.15
CA VAL A 261 -7.41 -1.58 -15.59
C VAL A 261 -6.66 -1.56 -16.93
N ASP A 262 -7.11 -0.75 -17.90
CA ASP A 262 -6.42 -0.57 -19.18
C ASP A 262 -5.03 0.07 -18.98
N ASN A 263 -4.87 1.01 -18.04
CA ASN A 263 -3.56 1.57 -17.70
C ASN A 263 -2.60 0.54 -17.09
N ILE A 264 -3.10 -0.47 -16.37
CA ILE A 264 -2.28 -1.60 -15.91
C ILE A 264 -1.76 -2.40 -17.12
N GLU A 265 -2.64 -2.70 -18.08
CA GLU A 265 -2.27 -3.44 -19.30
C GLU A 265 -1.20 -2.69 -20.09
N LEU A 266 -1.39 -1.39 -20.32
CA LEU A 266 -0.40 -0.54 -20.99
C LEU A 266 0.96 -0.52 -20.28
N LEU A 267 0.98 -0.61 -18.94
CA LEU A 267 2.24 -0.75 -18.19
C LEU A 267 2.89 -2.13 -18.39
N PHE A 268 2.10 -3.20 -18.51
CA PHE A 268 2.65 -4.53 -18.79
C PHE A 268 3.25 -4.57 -20.20
N ASP A 269 2.55 -4.02 -21.20
CA ASP A 269 3.03 -3.95 -22.58
C ASP A 269 4.31 -3.10 -22.70
N LYS A 270 4.38 -1.99 -21.95
CA LYS A 270 5.55 -1.10 -21.96
C LYS A 270 6.81 -1.77 -21.36
N TYR A 271 6.64 -2.67 -20.39
CA TYR A 271 7.74 -3.27 -19.64
C TYR A 271 7.74 -4.79 -19.82
N GLU A 272 8.13 -5.26 -21.01
CA GLU A 272 8.12 -6.68 -21.41
C GLU A 272 8.85 -7.64 -20.45
N CYS A 273 9.83 -7.15 -19.68
CA CYS A 273 10.55 -7.96 -18.70
C CYS A 273 9.75 -8.30 -17.43
N VAL A 274 8.56 -7.72 -17.25
CA VAL A 274 7.73 -7.90 -16.06
C VAL A 274 7.02 -9.25 -16.08
N GLN A 275 7.30 -10.08 -15.07
CA GLN A 275 6.58 -11.33 -14.87
C GLN A 275 5.35 -11.10 -13.98
N ILE A 276 4.19 -10.83 -14.60
CA ILE A 276 2.95 -10.47 -13.89
C ILE A 276 2.44 -11.56 -12.95
N SER A 277 2.72 -12.83 -13.23
CA SER A 277 2.37 -13.97 -12.36
C SER A 277 3.04 -13.87 -10.98
N THR A 278 4.22 -13.24 -10.88
CA THR A 278 4.91 -13.02 -9.59
C THR A 278 4.17 -12.03 -8.68
N MET A 279 3.26 -11.24 -9.26
CA MET A 279 2.37 -10.30 -8.58
C MET A 279 0.96 -10.88 -8.36
N GLY A 280 0.75 -12.15 -8.71
CA GLY A 280 -0.50 -12.89 -8.49
C GLY A 280 -1.56 -12.70 -9.58
N PHE A 281 -1.22 -12.09 -10.72
CA PHE A 281 -2.13 -11.95 -11.86
C PHE A 281 -2.29 -13.31 -12.56
N PRO A 282 -3.52 -13.85 -12.68
CA PRO A 282 -3.80 -15.04 -13.50
C PRO A 282 -3.83 -14.69 -15.01
N GLU A 283 -4.00 -15.67 -15.88
CA GLU A 283 -4.07 -15.43 -17.33
C GLU A 283 -5.24 -14.52 -17.72
N ASN A 284 -6.43 -14.74 -17.15
CA ASN A 284 -7.63 -13.94 -17.37
C ASN A 284 -7.77 -12.75 -16.38
N TRP A 285 -6.65 -12.21 -15.89
CA TRP A 285 -6.64 -11.17 -14.86
C TRP A 285 -7.47 -9.93 -15.22
N LYS A 286 -7.47 -9.54 -16.50
CA LYS A 286 -8.14 -8.33 -16.97
C LYS A 286 -9.66 -8.45 -16.85
N GLU A 287 -10.21 -9.57 -17.32
CA GLU A 287 -11.64 -9.89 -17.23
C GLU A 287 -12.12 -9.91 -15.78
N LEU A 288 -11.29 -10.47 -14.88
CA LEU A 288 -11.60 -10.53 -13.45
C LEU A 288 -11.53 -9.16 -12.78
N LEU A 289 -10.76 -8.20 -13.30
CA LEU A 289 -10.69 -6.84 -12.76
C LEU A 289 -11.72 -5.90 -13.37
N GLN A 290 -12.13 -6.05 -14.62
CA GLN A 290 -13.12 -5.16 -15.25
C GLN A 290 -14.53 -5.33 -14.64
N HIS A 291 -15.31 -4.25 -14.65
CA HIS A 291 -16.76 -4.27 -14.40
C HIS A 291 -17.53 -4.62 -15.66
#